data_AF-A0A3G2TER9-F1
#
_entry.id   AF-A0A3G2TER9-F1
#
_cell.length_a   1.000
_cell.length_b   1.000
_cell.length_c   1.000
_cell.angle_alpha   90.00
_cell.angle_beta   90.00
_cell.angle_gamma   90.00
#
_symmetry.space_group_name_H-M   'P 1'
#
loop_
_entity.id
_entity.type
_entity.pdbx_description
1 polymer ?
#
loop_
_entity_poly.entity_id
_entity_poly.type
_entity_poly.pdbx_seq_one_letter_code
_entity_poly.pdbx_strand_id
1 'polypeptide(L)' 'MEIKTFGKISEIVNKKLELVFPISFTELKTAIEEQFPALKTLHYKIAINDELISEEDHIITQPQSIVIMPPFSGG' A
#
# COMPACT_ATOMS: atom_id res chain seq x y z
N MET A 1 13.23 3.45 -2.24
CA MET A 1 11.82 3.04 -2.19
C MET A 1 10.96 4.23 -2.52
N GLU A 2 10.12 4.10 -3.55
CA GLU A 2 9.14 5.11 -3.96
C GLU A 2 7.74 4.62 -3.61
N ILE A 3 6.87 5.52 -3.14
CA ILE A 3 5.47 5.20 -2.88
C ILE A 3 4.62 6.00 -3.85
N LYS A 4 3.82 5.29 -4.64
CA LYS A 4 2.84 5.89 -5.55
C LYS A 4 1.44 5.62 -5.04
N THR A 5 0.61 6.63 -5.09
CA THR A 5 -0.80 6.52 -4.75
C THR A 5 -1.60 7.03 -5.94
N PHE A 6 -2.79 6.45 -6.15
CA PHE A 6 -3.64 6.79 -7.28
C PHE A 6 -5.07 7.16 -6.86
N GLY A 7 -5.67 8.09 -7.60
CA GLY A 7 -7.06 8.52 -7.42
C GLY A 7 -7.35 9.02 -6.00
N LYS A 8 -8.46 8.56 -5.42
CA LYS A 8 -8.87 8.94 -4.05
C LYS A 8 -7.84 8.58 -2.98
N ILE A 9 -6.98 7.60 -3.23
CA ILE A 9 -5.93 7.20 -2.28
C ILE A 9 -4.89 8.31 -2.13
N SER A 10 -4.55 9.02 -3.22
CA SER A 10 -3.62 10.15 -3.20
C SER A 10 -4.13 11.32 -2.39
N GLU A 11 -5.45 11.50 -2.32
CA GLU A 11 -6.09 12.54 -1.50
C GLU A 11 -6.02 12.20 0.00
N ILE A 12 -6.00 10.91 0.33
CA ILE A 12 -5.96 10.41 1.72
C ILE A 12 -4.52 10.33 2.23
N VAL A 13 -3.62 9.83 1.40
CA VAL A 13 -2.19 9.69 1.72
C VAL A 13 -1.51 11.04 1.55
N ASN A 14 -1.69 11.89 2.55
CA ASN A 14 -1.21 13.28 2.55
C ASN A 14 0.17 13.47 3.21
N LYS A 15 0.78 12.40 3.71
CA LYS A 15 2.09 12.40 4.38
C LYS A 15 2.92 11.21 3.91
N LYS A 16 4.23 11.27 4.15
CA LYS A 16 5.14 10.15 3.88
C LYS A 16 4.73 8.97 4.76
N LEU A 17 4.67 7.79 4.17
CA LEU A 17 4.43 6.55 4.88
C LEU A 17 5.75 6.08 5.48
N GLU A 18 5.78 5.93 6.80
CA GLU A 18 6.93 5.36 7.49
C GLU A 18 6.70 3.85 7.63
N LEU A 19 7.56 3.06 7.00
CA LEU A 19 7.52 1.60 7.05
C LEU A 19 8.90 1.08 7.44
N VAL A 20 8.90 0.09 8.32
CA VAL A 20 10.11 -0.63 8.74
C VAL A 20 10.07 -1.99 8.06
N PHE A 21 11.17 -2.36 7.39
CA PHE A 21 11.31 -3.65 6.73
C PHE A 21 12.31 -4.55 7.48
N PRO A 22 12.21 -5.88 7.41
CA PRO A 22 11.18 -6.65 6.68
C PRO A 22 9.80 -6.57 7.34
N ILE A 23 8.74 -6.60 6.53
CA ILE A 23 7.35 -6.53 7.00
C ILE A 23 6.47 -7.48 6.19
N SER A 24 5.52 -8.12 6.85
CA SER A 24 4.54 -8.98 6.17
C SER A 24 3.53 -8.12 5.40
N PHE A 25 2.91 -8.64 4.34
CA PHE A 25 1.87 -7.90 3.60
C PHE A 25 0.72 -7.46 4.51
N THR A 26 0.30 -8.31 5.43
CA THR A 26 -0.73 -7.99 6.44
C THR A 26 -0.31 -6.85 7.36
N GLU A 27 0.95 -6.85 7.82
CA GLU A 27 1.50 -5.80 8.67
C GLU A 27 1.68 -4.48 7.91
N LEU A 28 2.11 -4.54 6.65
CA LEU A 28 2.18 -3.39 5.75
C LEU A 28 0.80 -2.72 5.63
N LYS A 29 -0.23 -3.53 5.35
CA LYS A 29 -1.61 -3.07 5.23
C LYS A 29 -2.09 -2.44 6.54
N THR A 30 -1.81 -3.09 7.66
CA THR A 30 -2.16 -2.58 9.00
C THR A 30 -1.47 -1.25 9.29
N ALA A 31 -0.16 -1.13 9.04
CA ALA A 31 0.61 0.09 9.26
C ALA A 31 0.12 1.27 8.38
N ILE A 32 -0.28 0.98 7.14
CA ILE A 32 -0.93 1.95 6.25
C ILE A 32 -2.25 2.44 6.83
N GLU A 33 -3.09 1.51 7.28
CA GLU A 33 -4.40 1.80 7.84
C GLU A 33 -4.37 2.45 9.23
N GLU A 34 -3.32 2.24 10.01
CA GLU A 34 -3.08 2.95 11.27
C GLU A 34 -2.67 4.41 11.01
N GLN A 35 -1.82 4.64 10.01
CA GLN A 35 -1.41 5.99 9.63
C GLN A 35 -2.53 6.76 8.93
N PHE A 36 -3.40 6.05 8.20
CA PHE A 36 -4.49 6.58 7.39
C PHE A 36 -5.77 5.76 7.60
N PRO A 37 -6.51 6.00 8.70
CA PRO A 37 -7.72 5.23 9.05
C PRO A 37 -8.82 5.33 8.00
N ALA A 38 -8.84 6.37 7.17
CA ALA A 38 -9.76 6.50 6.04
C ALA A 38 -9.57 5.42 4.96
N LEU A 39 -8.42 4.74 4.91
CA LEU A 39 -8.20 3.62 3.99
C LEU A 39 -8.93 2.35 4.44
N LYS A 40 -9.23 2.18 5.74
CA LYS A 40 -9.98 1.01 6.25
C LYS A 40 -11.38 0.87 5.65
N THR A 41 -11.99 1.99 5.27
CA THR A 41 -13.34 2.03 4.70
C THR A 41 -13.32 1.98 3.18
N LEU A 42 -12.15 1.96 2.56
CA LEU A 42 -11.97 1.93 1.12
C LEU A 42 -11.42 0.58 0.68
N HIS A 43 -11.90 0.11 -0.47
CA HIS A 43 -11.25 -0.98 -1.17
C HIS A 43 -10.08 -0.41 -1.96
N TYR A 44 -8.89 -0.98 -1.76
CA TYR A 44 -7.68 -0.65 -2.49
C TYR A 44 -6.84 -1.91 -2.69
N LYS A 45 -5.91 -1.84 -3.64
CA LYS A 45 -4.91 -2.86 -3.95
C LYS A 45 -3.53 -2.27 -3.72
N ILE A 46 -2.59 -3.14 -3.34
CA ILE A 46 -1.19 -2.79 -3.20
C ILE A 46 -0.40 -3.60 -4.22
N ALA A 47 0.43 -2.92 -5.00
CA ALA A 47 1.44 -3.56 -5.82
C ALA A 47 2.84 -3.23 -5.29
N ILE A 48 3.69 -4.24 -5.20
CA ILE A 48 5.08 -4.12 -4.74
C ILE A 48 5.97 -4.47 -5.93
N ASN A 49 6.87 -3.58 -6.31
CA ASN A 49 7.73 -3.75 -7.50
C ASN A 49 6.92 -4.09 -8.78
N ASP A 50 5.81 -3.38 -9.00
CA ASP A 50 4.86 -3.58 -10.10
C ASP A 50 4.09 -4.92 -10.09
N GLU A 51 4.27 -5.73 -9.05
CA GLU A 51 3.53 -6.99 -8.86
C GLU A 51 2.40 -6.82 -7.84
N LEU A 52 1.18 -7.23 -8.20
CA LEU A 52 0.04 -7.21 -7.29
C LEU A 52 0.22 -8.30 -6.22
N ILE A 53 0.45 -7.87 -4.98
CA ILE A 53 0.56 -8.79 -3.86
C ILE A 53 -0.83 -8.94 -3.23
N SER A 54 -1.30 -10.18 -3.13
CA SER A 54 -2.56 -10.54 -2.46
C SER A 54 -2.37 -11.60 -1.38
N GLU A 55 -1.16 -12.11 -1.24
CA GLU A 55 -0.81 -13.14 -0.25
C GLU A 55 -0.46 -12.48 1.09
N GLU A 56 -1.24 -12.79 2.11
CA GLU A 56 -1.12 -12.23 3.47
C GLU A 56 0.24 -12.54 4.14
N ASP A 57 0.87 -13.66 3.76
CA ASP A 57 2.16 -14.13 4.30
C ASP A 57 3.37 -13.64 3.49
N HIS A 58 3.17 -12.87 2.42
CA HIS A 58 4.28 -12.39 1.60
C HIS A 58 5.17 -11.42 2.40
N ILE A 59 6.42 -11.79 2.62
CA ILE A 59 7.40 -10.97 3.35
C ILE A 59 8.08 -10.00 2.39
N ILE A 60 7.89 -8.71 2.67
CA ILE A 60 8.46 -7.61 1.91
C ILE A 60 9.74 -7.18 2.61
N THR A 61 10.89 -7.37 1.98
CA THR A 61 12.20 -7.11 2.61
C THR A 61 12.83 -5.80 2.13
N GLN A 62 12.83 -5.54 0.82
CA GLN A 62 13.41 -4.34 0.21
C GLN A 62 12.62 -3.91 -1.03
N PRO A 63 11.42 -3.33 -0.86
CA PRO A 63 10.63 -2.90 -2.00
C PRO A 63 11.25 -1.65 -2.63
N GLN A 64 11.41 -1.67 -3.96
CA GLN A 64 11.84 -0.50 -4.72
C GLN A 64 10.67 0.44 -4.95
N SER A 65 9.48 -0.11 -5.18
CA SER A 65 8.23 0.62 -5.44
C SER A 65 7.07 0.00 -4.66
N ILE A 66 6.27 0.83 -4.00
CA ILE A 66 4.98 0.44 -3.43
C ILE A 66 3.91 1.31 -4.05
N VAL A 67 2.94 0.67 -4.70
CA VAL A 67 1.83 1.36 -5.34
C VAL A 67 0.54 1.02 -4.62
N ILE A 68 -0.21 2.04 -4.20
CA ILE A 68 -1.52 1.91 -3.57
C ILE A 68 -2.57 2.51 -4.51
N MET A 69 -3.49 1.68 -4.99
CA MET A 69 -4.44 2.07 -6.03
C MET A 69 -5.86 1.55 -5.75
N PRO A 70 -6.92 2.24 -6.20
CA PRO A 70 -8.27 1.72 -6.12
C PRO A 70 -8.45 0.47 -7.03
N PRO A 71 -9.39 -0.43 -6.71
CA PRO A 71 -9.56 -1.73 -7.39
C PRO A 71 -9.86 -1.62 -8.89
N PHE A 72 -10.42 -0.48 -9.32
CA PHE A 72 -10.67 -0.12 -10.71
C PHE A 72 -9.71 1.00 -11.12
N SER A 73 -8.53 0.62 -11.60
CA SER A 73 -7.59 1.55 -12.26
C SER A 73 -7.37 1.18 -13.74
N GLY A 74 -8.11 0.20 -14.26
CA GLY A 74 -8.11 -0.19 -15.66
C GLY A 74 -9.29 0.44 -16.39
N GLY A 75 -8.99 1.35 -17.30
CA GLY A 75 -9.84 1.67 -18.45
C GLY A 75 -9.44 0.80 -19.63
#